data_AF-A0A2G2D7T3-F1
#
_entry.id   AF-A0A2G2D7T3-F1
#
_cell.length_a   1.000
_cell.length_b   1.000
_cell.length_c   1.000
_cell.angle_alpha   90.00
_cell.angle_beta   90.00
_cell.angle_gamma   90.00
#
_symmetry.space_group_name_H-M   'P 1'
#
loop_
_entity.id
_entity.type
_entity.pdbx_description
1 polymer ?
#
loop_
_entity_poly.entity_id
_entity_poly.type
_entity_poly.pdbx_seq_one_letter_code
_entity_poly.pdbx_strand_id
1 'polypeptide(L)' 'MQSQSASRKPTNLTLDPCLLTEARSFGVNLSQAAEAGLRRAVAEAKAQAWQRENAAALASTNAWAETHGLPLEKYR' A
#
# COMPACT_ATOMS: atom_id res chain seq x y z
N MET A 1 -16.20 -4.46 -16.98
CA MET A 1 -14.95 -4.31 -16.18
C MET A 1 -13.82 -4.21 -17.19
N GLN A 2 -13.28 -3.01 -17.43
CA GLN A 2 -12.25 -2.82 -18.45
C GLN A 2 -10.91 -3.33 -17.94
N SER A 3 -10.48 -4.48 -18.46
CA SER A 3 -9.13 -4.99 -18.30
C SER A 3 -8.21 -4.16 -19.20
N GLN A 4 -7.78 -2.98 -18.74
CA GLN A 4 -6.64 -2.31 -19.37
C GLN A 4 -5.42 -3.20 -19.17
N SER A 5 -5.10 -4.02 -20.16
CA SER A 5 -3.76 -4.58 -20.33
C SER A 5 -2.82 -3.44 -20.65
N ALA A 6 -2.48 -2.65 -19.63
CA ALA A 6 -1.49 -1.59 -19.74
C ALA A 6 -0.20 -2.24 -20.25
N SER A 7 0.21 -1.86 -21.45
CA SER A 7 1.44 -2.33 -22.06
C SER A 7 2.60 -2.03 -21.10
N ARG A 8 3.22 -3.11 -20.58
CA ARG A 8 4.33 -2.99 -19.62
C ARG A 8 5.46 -2.23 -20.31
N LYS A 9 5.73 -1.01 -19.84
CA LYS A 9 6.89 -0.24 -20.31
C LYS A 9 8.15 -0.77 -19.62
N PRO A 10 9.17 -1.19 -20.38
CA PRO A 10 10.46 -1.50 -19.79
C PRO A 10 11.00 -0.23 -19.12
N THR A 11 11.36 -0.36 -17.85
CA THR A 11 11.91 0.72 -17.03
C THR A 11 13.28 0.27 -16.57
N ASN A 12 14.33 1.05 -16.84
CA ASN A 12 15.66 0.77 -16.32
C ASN A 12 15.67 1.07 -14.81
N LEU A 13 16.04 0.06 -14.02
CA LEU A 13 16.15 0.14 -12.57
C LEU A 13 17.57 -0.25 -12.17
N THR A 14 18.17 0.53 -11.29
CA THR A 14 19.44 0.18 -10.67
C THR A 14 19.16 -0.71 -9.46
N LEU A 15 19.62 -1.96 -9.51
CA LEU A 15 19.46 -2.96 -8.47
C LEU A 15 20.81 -3.56 -8.11
N ASP A 16 20.90 -4.12 -6.90
CA ASP A 16 22.11 -4.77 -6.43
C ASP A 16 22.46 -5.99 -7.32
N PRO A 17 23.69 -6.05 -7.87
CA PRO A 17 24.07 -7.10 -8.80
C PRO A 17 24.20 -8.49 -8.14
N CYS A 18 24.52 -8.55 -6.84
CA CYS A 18 24.57 -9.81 -6.11
C CYS A 18 23.15 -10.38 -5.96
N LEU A 19 22.18 -9.54 -5.58
CA LEU A 19 20.77 -9.92 -5.50
C LEU A 19 20.20 -10.36 -6.86
N LEU A 20 20.59 -9.70 -7.96
CA LEU A 20 20.19 -10.11 -9.31
C LEU A 20 20.74 -11.50 -9.70
N THR A 21 21.96 -11.81 -9.27
CA THR A 21 22.62 -13.09 -9.54
C THR A 21 21.97 -14.21 -8.73
N GLU A 22 21.68 -13.93 -7.46
CA GLU A 22 20.96 -14.84 -6.57
C GLU A 22 19.55 -15.12 -7.10
N ALA A 23 18.78 -14.07 -7.41
CA ALA A 23 17.44 -14.20 -7.97
C ALA A 23 17.42 -15.04 -9.26
N ARG A 24 18.40 -14.84 -10.17
CA ARG A 24 18.54 -15.67 -11.38
C ARG A 24 18.86 -17.12 -11.05
N SER A 25 19.73 -17.37 -10.07
CA SER A 25 20.10 -18.73 -9.64
C SER A 25 18.91 -19.52 -9.09
N PHE A 26 17.97 -18.82 -8.44
CA PHE A 26 16.72 -19.40 -7.94
C PHE A 26 15.57 -19.37 -8.96
N GLY A 27 15.80 -18.91 -10.20
CA GLY A 27 14.75 -18.85 -11.24
C GLY A 27 13.64 -17.83 -10.95
N VAL A 28 13.93 -16.81 -10.13
CA VAL A 28 12.95 -15.77 -9.78
C VAL A 28 12.65 -14.89 -10.99
N ASN A 29 11.37 -14.70 -11.29
CA ASN A 29 10.95 -13.77 -12.32
C ASN A 29 11.08 -12.32 -11.82
N LEU A 30 12.19 -11.67 -12.16
CA LEU A 30 12.55 -10.32 -11.74
C LEU A 30 11.45 -9.28 -12.00
N SER A 31 10.81 -9.33 -13.16
CA SER A 31 9.74 -8.39 -13.51
C SER A 31 8.53 -8.55 -12.59
N GLN A 32 8.12 -9.79 -12.33
CA GLN A 32 7.00 -10.08 -11.42
C GLN A 32 7.33 -9.69 -9.98
N ALA A 33 8.53 -10.02 -9.51
CA ALA A 33 8.99 -9.68 -8.17
C ALA A 33 9.06 -8.15 -7.96
N ALA A 34 9.61 -7.43 -8.93
CA ALA A 34 9.68 -5.97 -8.91
C ALA A 34 8.27 -5.33 -8.92
N GLU A 35 7.35 -5.84 -9.76
CA GLU A 35 5.97 -5.34 -9.79
C GLU A 35 5.24 -5.60 -8.46
N ALA A 36 5.45 -6.76 -7.84
CA ALA A 36 4.89 -7.08 -6.53
C ALA A 36 5.43 -6.16 -5.44
N GLY A 37 6.74 -5.92 -5.41
CA GLY A 37 7.38 -4.99 -4.48
C GLY A 37 6.87 -3.56 -4.65
N LEU A 38 6.81 -3.08 -5.90
CA LEU A 38 6.31 -1.75 -6.22
C LEU A 38 4.85 -1.56 -5.80
N ARG A 39 3.99 -2.57 -6.05
CA ARG A 39 2.58 -2.53 -5.64
C ARG A 39 2.42 -2.40 -4.13
N ARG A 40 3.24 -3.12 -3.35
CA ARG A 40 3.24 -3.02 -1.88
C ARG A 40 3.67 -1.63 -1.42
N ALA A 41 4.82 -1.14 -1.90
CA ALA A 41 5.32 0.18 -1.56
C ALA A 41 4.32 1.30 -1.90
N VAL A 42 3.66 1.22 -3.05
CA VAL A 42 2.62 2.20 -3.44
C VAL A 42 1.40 2.09 -2.54
N ALA A 43 0.95 0.89 -2.19
CA ALA A 43 -0.19 0.71 -1.28
C ALA A 43 0.12 1.28 0.12
N GLU A 44 1.32 1.04 0.63
CA GLU A 44 1.78 1.59 1.92
C GLU A 44 1.86 3.12 1.88
N ALA A 45 2.45 3.69 0.83
CA ALA A 45 2.52 5.14 0.65
C ALA A 45 1.12 5.78 0.56
N LYS A 46 0.18 5.13 -0.14
CA LYS A 46 -1.22 5.56 -0.20
C LYS A 46 -1.91 5.48 1.16
N ALA A 47 -1.71 4.39 1.90
CA ALA A 47 -2.26 4.24 3.24
C ALA A 47 -1.73 5.32 4.19
N GLN A 48 -0.43 5.63 4.14
CA GLN A 48 0.17 6.71 4.92
C GLN A 48 -0.34 8.09 4.50
N ALA A 49 -0.49 8.35 3.20
CA ALA A 49 -1.11 9.59 2.71
C ALA A 49 -2.54 9.72 3.23
N TRP A 50 -3.35 8.68 3.08
CA TRP A 50 -4.73 8.65 3.56
C TRP A 50 -4.81 8.88 5.07
N GLN A 51 -3.95 8.22 5.87
CA GLN A 51 -3.90 8.45 7.32
C GLN A 51 -3.59 9.90 7.66
N ARG A 52 -2.63 10.54 6.98
CA ARG A 52 -2.31 11.96 7.21
C ARG A 52 -3.48 12.87 6.86
N GLU A 53 -4.16 12.61 5.75
CA GLU A 53 -5.30 13.41 5.30
C GLU A 53 -6.54 13.21 6.19
N ASN A 54 -6.76 12.00 6.69
CA ASN A 54 -7.94 11.65 7.47
C ASN A 54 -7.71 11.76 8.99
N ALA A 55 -6.50 12.05 9.45
CA ALA A 55 -6.18 12.22 10.86
C ALA A 55 -7.05 13.30 11.53
N ALA A 56 -7.28 14.44 10.84
CA ALA A 56 -8.13 15.50 11.36
C ALA A 56 -9.61 15.11 11.43
N ALA A 57 -10.10 14.37 10.43
CA ALA A 57 -11.48 13.87 10.42
C ALA A 57 -11.71 12.83 11.51
N LEU A 58 -10.78 11.87 11.67
CA LEU A 58 -10.82 10.85 12.71
C LEU A 58 -10.71 11.45 14.12
N ALA A 59 -9.84 12.45 14.32
CA ALA A 59 -9.72 13.13 15.61
C ALA A 59 -11.03 13.84 16.00
N SER A 60 -11.69 14.50 15.04
CA SER A 60 -12.99 15.15 15.27
C SER A 60 -14.09 14.14 15.61
N THR A 61 -14.16 13.03 14.88
CA THR A 61 -15.14 11.96 15.16
C THR A 61 -14.87 11.26 16.50
N ASN A 62 -13.60 11.02 16.84
CA ASN A 62 -13.22 10.44 18.13
C ASN A 62 -13.57 11.38 19.29
N ALA A 63 -13.27 12.68 19.18
CA ALA A 63 -13.63 13.67 20.20
C ALA A 63 -15.16 13.78 20.36
N TRP A 64 -15.92 13.68 19.27
CA TRP A 64 -17.38 13.65 19.33
C TRP A 64 -17.90 12.39 20.04
N ALA A 65 -17.32 11.21 19.76
CA ALA A 65 -17.67 9.95 20.40
C ALA A 65 -17.30 9.93 21.90
N GLU A 66 -16.17 10.50 22.30
CA GLU A 66 -15.81 10.64 23.73
C GLU A 66 -16.77 11.60 24.47
N THR A 67 -17.23 12.65 23.79
CA THR A 67 -18.14 13.63 24.40
C THR A 67 -19.59 13.11 24.50
N HIS A 68 -20.04 12.32 23.51
CA HIS A 68 -21.45 11.89 23.42
C HIS A 68 -21.66 10.43 23.87
N GLY A 69 -20.59 9.70 24.17
CA GLY A 69 -20.63 8.26 24.46
C GLY A 69 -20.94 7.44 23.20
N LEU A 70 -20.67 6.13 23.26
CA LEU A 70 -21.00 5.28 22.12
C LEU A 70 -22.52 5.10 22.04
N PRO A 71 -23.16 5.39 20.90
CA PRO A 71 -24.63 5.34 20.78
C PRO A 71 -25.24 3.95 21.03
N LEU A 72 -24.42 2.90 21.11
CA LEU A 72 -24.84 1.53 21.38
C LEU A 72 -24.44 1.01 22.78
N GLU A 73 -23.72 1.79 23.61
CA GLU A 73 -23.36 1.39 24.97
C GLU A 73 -24.58 1.16 25.89
N LYS A 74 -25.71 1.76 25.53
CA LYS A 74 -27.01 1.62 26.20
C LYS A 74 -27.73 0.29 25.94
N TYR A 75 -27.18 -0.62 25.13
CA TYR A 75 -27.76 -1.92 24.79
C TYR A 75 -26.89 -3.13 25.16
N ARG A 76 -25.88 -2.95 26.03
CA ARG A 76 -25.05 -4.05 26.55
C ARG A 76 -25.66 -4.75 27.76
#